data_AF-F0G864-F1
#
_entry.id   AF-F0G864-F1
#
_cell.length_a   1.000
_cell.length_b   1.000
_cell.length_c   1.000
_cell.angle_alpha   90.00
_cell.angle_beta   90.00
_cell.angle_gamma   90.00
#
_symmetry.space_group_name_H-M   'P 1'
#
loop_
_entity.id
_entity.type
_entity.pdbx_description
1 polymer ?
#
loop_
_entity_poly.entity_id
_entity_poly.type
_entity_poly.pdbx_seq_one_letter_code
_entity_poly.pdbx_strand_id
1 'polypeptide(L)'
;TVINDGPLYFSAAETGGQPWEPKNYGGGFEGPMTMRTALQRSRNLVSIRILNHIGTKYAQQYITRFGFDADRHPAYLPMALGAGQVTPLQMAGAYSVFANGG
;
A
#
# COMPACT_ATOMS: atom_id res chain seq x y z
N THR A 1 10.13 -9.12 -9.95
CA THR A 1 8.95 -9.68 -9.24
C THR A 1 7.69 -9.45 -10.04
N VAL A 2 6.93 -10.51 -10.28
CA VAL A 2 5.60 -10.47 -10.92
C VAL A 2 4.53 -10.59 -9.84
N ILE A 3 3.47 -9.80 -9.93
CA ILE A 3 2.36 -9.76 -8.97
C ILE A 3 1.05 -9.75 -9.76
N ASN A 4 0.06 -10.50 -9.29
CA ASN A 4 -1.22 -10.63 -9.96
C ASN A 4 -2.16 -9.46 -9.65
N ASP A 5 -2.55 -8.71 -10.67
CA ASP A 5 -3.68 -7.77 -10.62
C ASP A 5 -4.98 -8.52 -10.98
N GLY A 6 -5.57 -9.16 -9.98
CA GLY A 6 -6.80 -9.95 -10.11
C GLY A 6 -7.64 -9.91 -8.84
N PRO A 7 -8.84 -10.53 -8.85
CA PRO A 7 -9.79 -10.49 -7.74
C PRO A 7 -9.14 -10.71 -6.37
N LEU A 8 -9.54 -9.90 -5.40
CA LEU A 8 -9.03 -9.94 -4.05
C LEU A 8 -10.20 -9.73 -3.09
N TYR A 9 -10.34 -10.63 -2.13
CA TYR A 9 -11.41 -10.64 -1.14
C TYR A 9 -10.83 -10.99 0.23
N PHE A 10 -11.30 -10.29 1.25
CA PHE A 10 -11.00 -10.57 2.65
C PHE A 10 -12.33 -10.75 3.38
N SER A 11 -12.45 -11.85 4.11
CA SER A 11 -13.62 -12.16 4.94
C SER A 11 -13.72 -11.24 6.15
N ALA A 12 -14.90 -11.20 6.76
CA ALA A 12 -15.15 -10.52 8.04
C ALA A 12 -14.19 -10.98 9.15
N ALA A 13 -13.84 -12.26 9.16
CA ALA A 13 -12.92 -12.84 10.14
C ALA A 13 -11.49 -12.31 9.95
N GLU A 14 -11.03 -12.14 8.71
CA GLU A 14 -9.71 -11.61 8.39
C GLU A 14 -9.60 -10.10 8.67
N THR A 15 -10.68 -9.35 8.45
CA THR A 15 -10.71 -7.89 8.69
C THR A 15 -11.02 -7.53 10.14
N GLY A 16 -11.53 -8.48 10.93
CA GLY A 16 -12.06 -8.22 12.27
C GLY A 16 -13.35 -7.38 12.25
N GLY A 17 -14.07 -7.36 11.13
CA GLY A 17 -15.22 -6.47 10.90
C GLY A 17 -16.02 -6.87 9.66
N GLN A 18 -16.29 -5.91 8.78
CA GLN A 18 -17.01 -6.18 7.52
C GLN A 18 -16.08 -6.85 6.50
N PRO A 19 -16.59 -7.77 5.66
CA PRO A 19 -15.82 -8.30 4.55
C PRO A 19 -15.42 -7.16 3.61
N TRP A 20 -14.26 -7.29 2.97
CA TRP A 20 -13.69 -6.25 2.13
C TRP A 20 -13.26 -6.81 0.77
N GLU A 21 -13.79 -6.20 -0.29
CA GLU A 21 -13.48 -6.51 -1.68
C GLU A 21 -12.94 -5.23 -2.36
N PRO A 22 -11.62 -4.96 -2.27
CA PRO A 22 -11.02 -3.79 -2.90
C PRO A 22 -11.12 -3.84 -4.44
N LYS A 23 -11.05 -2.65 -5.05
CA LYS A 23 -11.11 -2.50 -6.51
C LYS A 23 -10.03 -1.53 -7.00
N ASN A 24 -9.59 -1.72 -8.24
CA ASN A 24 -8.79 -0.73 -8.95
C ASN A 24 -9.67 0.46 -9.37
N TYR A 25 -9.05 1.63 -9.52
CA TYR A 25 -9.71 2.77 -10.16
C TYR A 25 -10.12 2.41 -11.59
N GLY A 26 -11.35 2.78 -11.98
CA GLY A 26 -11.94 2.39 -13.27
C GLY A 26 -12.38 0.91 -13.36
N GLY A 27 -12.13 0.11 -12.31
CA GLY A 27 -12.45 -1.32 -12.30
C GLY A 27 -11.48 -2.16 -13.13
N GLY A 28 -11.87 -3.42 -13.35
CA GLY A 28 -11.13 -4.37 -14.17
C GLY A 28 -9.82 -4.90 -13.55
N PHE A 29 -9.26 -5.87 -14.25
CA PHE A 29 -8.05 -6.60 -13.89
C PHE A 29 -7.14 -6.66 -15.10
N GLU A 30 -5.85 -6.39 -14.92
CA GLU A 30 -4.84 -6.48 -15.99
C GLU A 30 -4.01 -7.77 -15.89
N GLY A 31 -4.28 -8.62 -14.89
CA GLY A 31 -3.60 -9.89 -14.69
C GLY A 31 -2.18 -9.74 -14.15
N PRO A 32 -1.32 -10.75 -14.35
CA PRO A 32 0.06 -10.72 -13.89
C PRO A 32 0.86 -9.57 -14.53
N MET A 33 1.50 -8.75 -13.70
CA MET A 33 2.36 -7.65 -14.14
C MET A 33 3.59 -7.49 -13.26
N THR A 34 4.59 -6.76 -13.73
CA THR A 34 5.77 -6.46 -12.90
C THR A 34 5.41 -5.47 -11.79
N MET A 35 6.09 -5.57 -10.64
CA MET A 35 5.97 -4.58 -9.55
C MET A 35 6.21 -3.14 -10.05
N ARG A 36 7.15 -2.97 -10.99
CA ARG A 36 7.43 -1.67 -11.62
C ARG A 36 6.22 -1.13 -12.40
N THR A 37 5.61 -1.97 -13.25
CA THR A 37 4.42 -1.60 -14.02
C THR A 37 3.25 -1.26 -13.09
N ALA A 38 3.05 -2.04 -12.04
CA ALA A 38 2.00 -1.79 -11.06
C ALA A 38 2.16 -0.45 -10.33
N LEU A 39 3.39 -0.10 -9.94
CA LEU A 39 3.71 1.20 -9.35
C LEU A 39 3.44 2.35 -10.34
N GLN A 40 3.90 2.22 -11.58
CA GLN A 40 3.67 3.22 -12.64
C GLN A 40 2.18 3.46 -12.91
N ARG A 41 1.37 2.39 -12.87
CA ARG A 41 -0.08 2.44 -13.13
C ARG A 41 -0.94 2.64 -11.88
N SER A 42 -0.33 2.78 -10.70
CA SER A 42 -1.02 2.90 -9.42
C SER A 42 -2.09 1.82 -9.19
N ARG A 43 -1.74 0.53 -9.37
CA ARG A 43 -2.69 -0.58 -9.24
C ARG A 43 -2.96 -0.94 -7.78
N ASN A 44 -4.13 -0.57 -7.26
CA ASN A 44 -4.57 -0.82 -5.88
C ASN A 44 -4.41 -2.28 -5.44
N LEU A 45 -4.88 -3.25 -6.25
CA LEU A 45 -4.85 -4.66 -5.84
C LEU A 45 -3.43 -5.20 -5.70
N VAL A 46 -2.51 -4.71 -6.54
CA VAL A 46 -1.09 -5.06 -6.41
C VAL A 46 -0.49 -4.42 -5.17
N SER A 47 -0.77 -3.14 -4.89
CA SER A 47 -0.30 -2.46 -3.67
C SER A 47 -0.75 -3.18 -2.39
N ILE A 48 -2.01 -3.62 -2.34
CA ILE A 48 -2.56 -4.38 -1.21
C ILE A 48 -1.87 -5.73 -1.06
N ARG A 49 -1.61 -6.45 -2.16
CA ARG A 49 -0.88 -7.73 -2.12
C ARG A 49 0.55 -7.56 -1.59
N ILE A 50 1.23 -6.48 -1.98
CA ILE A 50 2.58 -6.17 -1.47
C ILE A 50 2.52 -5.91 0.03
N LEU A 51 1.61 -5.03 0.48
CA LEU A 51 1.46 -4.73 1.90
C LEU A 51 1.11 -5.98 2.73
N ASN A 52 0.18 -6.79 2.22
CA ASN A 52 -0.20 -8.04 2.88
C ASN A 52 0.98 -9.02 2.98
N HIS A 53 1.81 -9.09 1.93
CA HIS A 53 2.98 -9.97 1.91
C HIS A 53 4.08 -9.54 2.90
N ILE A 54 4.38 -8.24 3.00
CA ILE A 54 5.40 -7.75 3.94
C ILE A 54 4.89 -7.60 5.37
N GLY A 55 3.56 -7.54 5.55
CA GLY A 55 2.89 -7.35 6.84
C GLY A 55 2.69 -5.87 7.18
N THR A 56 1.49 -5.54 7.68
CA THR A 56 1.07 -4.15 7.95
C THR A 56 1.86 -3.51 9.08
N LYS A 57 2.20 -4.26 10.14
CA LYS A 57 3.04 -3.76 11.25
C LYS A 57 4.46 -3.46 10.80
N TYR A 58 5.02 -4.32 9.94
CA TYR A 58 6.34 -4.08 9.36
C TYR A 58 6.31 -2.80 8.52
N ALA A 59 5.32 -2.63 7.65
CA ALA A 59 5.17 -1.44 6.83
C ALA A 59 5.02 -0.16 7.67
N GLN A 60 4.15 -0.17 8.70
CA GLN A 60 3.97 0.96 9.62
C GLN A 60 5.29 1.39 10.27
N GLN A 61 6.12 0.44 10.69
CA GLN A 61 7.44 0.76 11.24
C GLN A 61 8.42 1.20 10.16
N TYR A 62 8.40 0.58 8.98
CA TYR A 62 9.34 0.87 7.90
C TYR A 62 9.19 2.31 7.38
N ILE A 63 7.96 2.82 7.29
CA ILE A 63 7.71 4.18 6.79
C ILE A 63 8.28 5.27 7.71
N THR A 64 8.57 4.97 8.99
CA THR A 64 9.24 5.93 9.90
C THR A 64 10.63 6.33 9.42
N ARG A 65 11.30 5.48 8.63
CA ARG A 65 12.58 5.78 7.99
C ARG A 65 12.48 6.92 6.96
N PHE A 66 11.27 7.28 6.55
CA PHE A 66 10.98 8.38 5.63
C PHE A 66 10.47 9.64 6.36
N GLY A 67 10.50 9.66 7.70
CA GLY A 67 10.07 10.81 8.50
C GLY A 67 8.56 10.86 8.79
N PHE A 68 7.85 9.73 8.61
CA PHE A 68 6.44 9.61 8.96
C PHE A 68 6.23 9.10 10.38
N ASP A 69 5.16 9.57 11.03
CA ASP A 69 4.78 9.12 12.37
C ASP A 69 3.95 7.83 12.27
N ALA A 70 4.38 6.76 12.97
CA ALA A 70 3.74 5.46 12.91
C ALA A 70 2.28 5.48 13.42
N ASP A 71 2.00 6.28 14.46
CA ASP A 71 0.67 6.46 15.05
C ASP A 71 -0.33 7.12 14.09
N ARG A 72 0.16 7.92 13.13
CA ARG A 72 -0.63 8.53 12.05
C ARG A 72 -0.93 7.58 10.90
N HIS A 73 -0.41 6.36 10.92
CA HIS A 73 -0.56 5.36 9.86
C HIS A 73 -0.95 4.00 10.44
N PRO A 74 -2.25 3.75 10.68
CA PRO A 74 -2.69 2.52 11.32
C PRO A 74 -2.24 1.26 10.53
N ALA A 75 -1.86 0.20 11.25
CA ALA A 75 -1.29 -1.02 10.66
C ALA A 75 -2.37 -1.98 10.11
N TYR A 76 -3.05 -1.56 9.05
CA TYR A 76 -4.10 -2.31 8.34
C TYR A 76 -3.97 -2.18 6.82
N LEU A 77 -4.61 -3.07 6.06
CA LEU A 77 -4.44 -3.13 4.60
C LEU A 77 -4.83 -1.86 3.83
N PRO A 78 -5.83 -1.06 4.25
CA PRO A 78 -6.10 0.25 3.63
C PRO A 78 -4.92 1.22 3.63
N MET A 79 -3.90 1.01 4.46
CA MET A 79 -2.65 1.78 4.42
C MET A 79 -2.01 1.76 3.02
N ALA A 80 -2.13 0.65 2.28
CA ALA A 80 -1.63 0.54 0.89
C ALA A 80 -2.32 1.50 -0.09
N LEU A 81 -3.48 2.04 0.30
CA LEU A 81 -4.29 2.97 -0.48
C LEU A 81 -4.19 4.40 0.07
N GLY A 82 -3.25 4.67 0.98
CA GLY A 82 -3.04 6.00 1.57
C GLY A 82 -3.85 6.25 2.84
N ALA A 83 -4.35 5.21 3.52
CA ALA A 83 -4.95 5.39 4.85
C ALA A 83 -3.87 5.73 5.89
N GLY A 84 -3.62 7.03 6.04
CA GLY A 84 -2.69 7.64 6.97
C GLY A 84 -2.73 9.16 6.83
N GLN A 85 -2.11 9.88 7.77
CA GLN A 85 -2.06 11.33 7.75
C GLN A 85 -0.63 11.82 7.69
N VAL A 86 -0.39 12.78 6.79
CA VAL A 86 0.93 13.38 6.55
C VAL A 86 0.78 14.86 6.28
N THR A 87 1.80 15.63 6.64
CA THR A 87 1.94 17.03 6.18
C THR A 87 2.62 17.07 4.81
N PRO A 88 2.41 18.13 4.00
CA PRO A 88 3.17 18.33 2.77
C PRO A 88 4.69 18.35 2.99
N LEU A 89 5.15 18.88 4.14
CA LEU A 89 6.56 18.90 4.50
C LEU A 89 7.12 17.48 4.75
N GLN A 90 6.37 16.62 5.46
CA GLN A 90 6.74 15.22 5.63
C GLN A 90 6.81 14.49 4.28
N MET A 91 5.85 14.73 3.39
CA MET A 91 5.87 14.16 2.04
C MET A 91 7.10 14.61 1.24
N ALA A 92 7.44 15.91 1.26
CA ALA A 92 8.64 16.42 0.61
C ALA A 92 9.92 15.77 1.16
N GLY A 93 10.01 15.62 2.49
CA GLY A 93 11.09 14.91 3.16
C GLY A 93 11.20 13.45 2.71
N ALA A 94 10.08 12.71 2.74
CA ALA A 94 10.03 11.31 2.33
C ALA A 94 10.49 11.08 0.89
N TYR A 95 10.05 11.92 -0.06
CA TYR A 95 10.49 11.81 -1.45
C TYR A 95 11.96 12.18 -1.64
N SER A 96 12.52 13.05 -0.80
CA SER A 96 13.93 13.44 -0.90
C SER A 96 14.90 12.29 -0.60
N VAL A 97 14.51 11.31 0.23
CA VAL A 97 15.27 10.08 0.49
C VAL A 97 15.61 9.36 -0.82
N PHE A 98 14.63 9.18 -1.71
CA PHE A 98 14.87 8.55 -3.01
C PHE A 98 15.73 9.41 -3.94
N ALA A 99 15.48 10.72 -3.97
CA ALA A 99 16.23 11.65 -4.82
C ALA A 99 17.72 11.72 -4.46
N ASN A 100 18.04 11.50 -3.18
CA ASN A 100 19.41 11.56 -2.66
C ASN A 100 20.10 10.19 -2.59
N GLY A 101 19.48 9.12 -3.10
CA GLY A 101 20.09 7.79 -3.21
C GLY A 101 19.89 6.86 -1.99
N GLY A 102 19.10 7.28 -1.00
CA GLY A 102 18.84 6.52 0.23
C GLY A 102 19.53 7.12 1.46
#